data_AF-A0A484L348-F1
#
_entry.id   AF-A0A484L348-F1
#
_cell.length_a   1.000
_cell.length_b   1.000
_cell.length_c   1.000
_cell.angle_alpha   90.00
_cell.angle_beta   90.00
_cell.angle_gamma   90.00
#
_symmetry.space_group_name_H-M   'P 1'
#
loop_
_entity.id
_entity.type
_entity.pdbx_description
1 polymer ?
#
loop_
_entity_poly.entity_id
_entity_poly.type
_entity_poly.pdbx_seq_one_letter_code
_entity_poly.pdbx_strand_id
1 'polypeptide(L)' 'MEIRETIEESADPQALKHIKAQVQEKYEERARAFALAFENRNAEEALSSIQKMAYYKRAIEEIVKKQ' A
#
# COMPACT_ATOMS: atom_id res chain seq x y z
N MET A 1 -1.31 7.04 -8.13
CA MET A 1 -1.76 6.80 -9.51
C MET A 1 -0.93 5.70 -10.14
N GLU A 2 0.41 5.79 -10.07
CA GLU A 2 1.35 4.82 -10.65
C GLU A 2 1.09 3.34 -10.27
N ILE A 3 0.84 3.00 -9.00
CA ILE A 3 0.70 1.58 -8.59
C ILE A 3 -0.49 0.88 -9.29
N ARG A 4 -1.61 1.56 -9.54
CA ARG A 4 -2.76 0.94 -10.21
C ARG A 4 -2.49 0.66 -11.68
N GLU A 5 -1.87 1.61 -12.38
CA GLU A 5 -1.48 1.45 -13.79
C GLU A 5 -0.46 0.31 -13.94
N THR A 6 0.54 0.22 -13.06
CA THR A 6 1.52 -0.89 -13.07
C THR A 6 0.88 -2.27 -12.83
N ILE A 7 -0.16 -2.34 -11.98
CA ILE A 7 -0.92 -3.59 -11.73
C ILE A 7 -1.80 -3.95 -12.93
N GLU A 8 -2.40 -2.97 -13.60
CA GLU A 8 -3.22 -3.19 -14.79
C GLU A 8 -2.40 -3.73 -15.96
N GLU A 9 -1.22 -3.15 -16.20
CA GLU A 9 -0.30 -3.52 -17.28
C GLU A 9 0.45 -4.84 -17.02
N SER A 10 0.59 -5.26 -15.76
CA SER A 10 1.25 -6.52 -15.42
C SER A 10 0.34 -7.73 -15.67
N ALA A 11 0.70 -8.54 -16.67
CA ALA A 11 0.07 -9.84 -16.95
C ALA A 11 0.88 -11.04 -16.43
N ASP A 12 2.12 -10.83 -15.99
CA ASP A 12 3.01 -11.88 -15.47
C ASP A 12 2.77 -12.13 -13.96
N PRO A 13 2.39 -13.36 -13.54
CA PRO A 13 2.23 -13.72 -12.14
C PRO A 13 3.47 -13.48 -11.27
N GLN A 14 4.68 -13.59 -11.82
CA GLN A 14 5.92 -13.31 -11.06
C GLN A 14 6.11 -11.81 -10.85
N ALA A 15 5.90 -11.00 -11.88
CA ALA A 15 5.86 -9.54 -11.75
C ALA A 15 4.82 -9.09 -10.72
N LEU A 16 3.60 -9.64 -10.76
CA LEU A 16 2.54 -9.36 -9.78
C LEU A 16 2.97 -9.71 -8.34
N LYS A 17 3.67 -10.83 -8.15
CA LYS A 17 4.20 -11.22 -6.83
C LYS A 17 5.25 -10.23 -6.33
N HIS A 18 6.14 -9.75 -7.21
CA HIS A 18 7.15 -8.76 -6.85
C HIS A 18 6.52 -7.41 -6.50
N ILE A 19 5.56 -6.94 -7.30
CA ILE A 19 4.80 -5.71 -7.01
C ILE A 19 4.07 -5.83 -5.68
N LYS A 20 3.41 -6.97 -5.41
CA LYS A 20 2.73 -7.21 -4.13
C LYS A 20 3.68 -7.07 -2.94
N ALA A 21 4.89 -7.62 -3.02
CA ALA A 21 5.88 -7.51 -1.96
C ALA A 21 6.30 -6.05 -1.70
N GLN A 22 6.54 -5.27 -2.75
CA GLN A 22 6.87 -3.85 -2.62
C GLN A 22 5.73 -3.02 -2.02
N VAL A 23 4.49 -3.28 -2.44
CA VAL A 23 3.31 -2.57 -1.90
C VAL A 23 3.08 -2.93 -0.43
N GLN A 24 3.30 -4.19 -0.05
CA GLN A 24 3.22 -4.66 1.33
C GLN A 24 4.27 -3.97 2.22
N GLU A 25 5.51 -3.85 1.75
CA GLU A 25 6.57 -3.16 2.48
C GLU A 25 6.21 -1.67 2.73
N LYS A 26 5.71 -0.98 1.71
CA LYS A 26 5.23 0.41 1.84
C LYS A 26 4.04 0.53 2.80
N TYR A 27 3.16 -0.46 2.83
CA TYR A 27 2.05 -0.51 3.79
C TYR A 27 2.59 -0.59 5.22
N GLU A 28 3.54 -1.46 5.48
CA GLU A 28 4.14 -1.64 6.81
C GLU A 28 4.93 -0.41 7.26
N GLU A 29 5.65 0.25 6.35
CA GLU A 29 6.30 1.54 6.60
C GLU A 29 5.28 2.61 7.04
N ARG A 30 4.15 2.71 6.32
CA ARG A 30 3.08 3.64 6.70
C ARG A 30 2.36 3.26 7.98
N ALA A 31 2.22 1.97 8.28
CA ALA A 31 1.66 1.52 9.55
C ALA A 31 2.53 1.95 10.73
N ARG A 32 3.87 1.88 10.59
CA ARG A 32 4.80 2.40 11.61
C ARG A 32 4.69 3.92 11.76
N ALA A 33 4.63 4.66 10.65
CA ALA A 33 4.44 6.11 10.69
C ALA A 33 3.11 6.51 11.33
N PHE A 34 2.04 5.78 11.04
CA PHE A 34 0.75 5.95 11.69
C PHE A 34 0.83 5.76 13.20
N ALA A 35 1.48 4.70 13.67
CA ALA A 35 1.62 4.42 15.10
C ALA A 35 2.33 5.58 15.83
N LEU A 36 3.44 6.06 15.27
CA LEU A 36 4.17 7.21 15.81
C LEU A 36 3.33 8.50 15.82
N ALA A 37 2.62 8.78 14.72
CA ALA A 37 1.75 9.95 14.64
C ALA A 37 0.59 9.87 15.64
N PHE A 38 0.02 8.68 15.83
CA PHE A 38 -1.06 8.44 16.79
C PHE A 38 -0.57 8.64 18.23
N GLU A 39 0.59 8.08 18.58
CA GLU A 39 1.23 8.27 19.90
C GLU A 39 1.54 9.74 20.18
N ASN A 40 2.04 10.47 19.17
CA ASN A 40 2.33 11.89 19.26
C ASN A 40 1.10 12.81 19.19
N ARG A 41 -0.11 12.23 19.08
CA ARG A 41 -1.38 12.96 18.87
C ARG A 41 -1.36 13.88 17.65
N ASN A 42 -0.54 13.57 16.65
CA ASN A 42 -0.50 14.25 15.37
C ASN A 42 -1.61 13.72 14.46
N ALA A 43 -2.80 14.30 14.58
CA ALA A 43 -3.99 13.85 13.85
C ALA A 43 -3.86 13.98 12.33
N GLU A 44 -3.17 15.01 11.83
CA GLU A 44 -2.99 15.24 10.40
C GLU A 44 -2.13 14.14 9.76
N GLU A 45 -1.00 13.82 10.39
CA GLU A 45 -0.10 12.77 9.92
C GLU A 45 -0.71 11.37 10.07
N ALA A 46 -1.47 11.14 11.15
CA ALA A 46 -2.22 9.90 11.34
C ALA A 46 -3.28 9.72 10.23
N LEU A 47 -4.03 10.77 9.89
CA LEU A 47 -5.02 10.76 8.80
C LEU A 47 -4.35 10.50 7.45
N SER A 48 -3.25 11.19 7.15
CA SER A 48 -2.47 10.98 5.91
C SER A 48 -1.97 9.54 5.79
N SER A 49 -1.51 8.96 6.90
CA SER A 49 -1.02 7.57 6.94
C SER A 49 -2.15 6.57 6.68
N ILE A 50 -3.32 6.75 7.30
CA ILE A 50 -4.51 5.91 7.05
C ILE A 50 -4.92 5.94 5.58
N GLN A 51 -4.97 7.13 4.97
CA GLN A 51 -5.36 7.27 3.56
C GLN A 51 -4.40 6.52 2.62
N LYS A 52 -3.08 6.61 2.88
CA LYS A 52 -2.05 5.88 2.12
C LYS A 52 -2.13 4.36 2.35
N MET A 53 -2.34 3.93 3.59
CA MET A 53 -2.53 2.51 3.91
C MET A 53 -3.76 1.93 3.21
N ALA A 54 -4.87 2.65 3.16
CA ALA A 54 -6.08 2.22 2.45
C ALA A 54 -5.83 2.08 0.93
N TYR A 55 -5.04 2.97 0.35
CA TYR A 55 -4.62 2.86 -1.05
C TYR A 55 -3.77 1.60 -1.30
N TYR A 56 -2.76 1.34 -0.49
CA TYR A 56 -1.92 0.14 -0.63
C TYR A 56 -2.69 -1.16 -0.40
N LYS A 57 -3.62 -1.17 0.56
CA LYS A 57 -4.51 -2.32 0.80
C LYS A 57 -5.32 -2.68 -0.46
N ARG A 58 -5.94 -1.68 -1.11
CA ARG A 58 -6.68 -1.88 -2.35
C ARG A 58 -5.80 -2.42 -3.49
N ALA A 59 -4.59 -1.91 -3.63
CA ALA A 59 -3.64 -2.39 -4.62
C ALA A 59 -3.27 -3.87 -4.38
N ILE A 60 -3.05 -4.28 -3.12
CA ILE A 60 -2.80 -5.69 -2.79
C ILE A 60 -4.02 -6.57 -3.12
N GLU A 61 -5.23 -6.10 -2.82
CA GLU A 61 -6.47 -6.80 -3.15
C GLU A 61 -6.66 -6.96 -4.67
N GLU A 62 -6.34 -5.95 -5.46
CA GLU A 62 -6.38 -5.99 -6.93
C GLU A 62 -5.36 -6.99 -7.50
N ILE A 63 -4.14 -7.03 -6.95
CA ILE A 63 -3.13 -8.02 -7.36
C ILE A 63 -3.59 -9.44 -7.04
N VAL A 64 -4.12 -9.67 -5.83
CA VAL A 64 -4.61 -11.01 -5.42
C VAL A 64 -5.75 -11.50 -6.31
N LYS A 65 -6.60 -10.60 -6.81
CA LYS A 65 -7.67 -10.96 -7.77
C LYS A 65 -7.15 -11.33 -9.16
N LYS A 66 -5.97 -10.84 -9.53
CA LYS A 66 -5.33 -11.11 -10.84
C LYS A 66 -4.43 -12.35 -10.84
N GLN A 67 -4.04 -12.85 -9.66
CA GLN A 67 -3.30 -14.10 -9.48
C GLN A 67 -4.23 -15.32 -9.60
#